data_AF-A0A2G4HF85-F1
#
_entry.id   AF-A0A2G4HF85-F1
#
_cell.length_a   1.000
_cell.length_b   1.000
_cell.length_c   1.000
_cell.angle_alpha   90.00
_cell.angle_beta   90.00
_cell.angle_gamma   90.00
#
_symmetry.space_group_name_H-M   'P 1'
#
loop_
_entity.id
_entity.type
_entity.pdbx_description
1 polymer ?
#
loop_
_entity_poly.entity_id
_entity_poly.type
_entity_poly.pdbx_seq_one_letter_code
_entity_poly.pdbx_strand_id
1 'polypeptide(L)'
;MESGLVVIAAFITPLGVQRRAVERLIGPDRISWIHADAALAVCQQRDVKGLYARAAAGTVTQLTGVGSAFERPDRCDCVLSTGSEPVQASAERLREFALNVLRGGSRSGG
;
A
#
# COMPACT_ATOMS: atom_id res chain seq x y z
N MET A 1 6.69 21.46 -14.94
CA MET A 1 5.80 21.78 -13.80
C MET A 1 5.89 20.63 -12.81
N GLU A 2 6.73 20.75 -11.79
CA GLU A 2 6.63 19.88 -10.61
C GLU A 2 5.78 20.62 -9.60
N SER A 3 4.46 20.40 -9.69
CA SER A 3 3.54 20.82 -8.65
C SER A 3 3.95 20.06 -7.39
N GLY A 4 4.32 20.73 -6.30
CA GLY A 4 4.70 20.11 -5.01
C GLY A 4 3.55 19.35 -4.32
N LEU A 5 2.90 18.46 -5.06
CA LEU A 5 1.71 17.69 -4.71
C LEU A 5 2.13 16.26 -4.41
N VAL A 6 1.61 15.74 -3.31
CA VAL A 6 1.67 14.30 -2.98
C VAL A 6 0.37 13.66 -3.44
N VAL A 7 0.47 12.61 -4.23
CA VAL A 7 -0.68 11.78 -4.63
C VAL A 7 -0.65 10.48 -3.85
N ILE A 8 -1.76 10.15 -3.18
CA ILE A 8 -1.92 8.90 -2.44
C ILE A 8 -2.81 7.96 -3.25
N ALA A 9 -2.30 6.78 -3.58
CA ALA A 9 -2.99 5.75 -4.36
C ALA A 9 -3.11 4.47 -3.52
N ALA A 10 -4.31 4.18 -3.02
CA ALA A 10 -4.58 3.01 -2.18
C ALA A 10 -5.16 1.84 -2.99
N PHE A 11 -4.29 1.10 -3.68
CA PHE A 11 -4.65 -0.07 -4.47
C PHE A 11 -4.02 -1.34 -3.92
N ILE A 12 -4.72 -2.46 -4.03
CA ILE A 12 -4.13 -3.78 -3.75
C ILE A 12 -3.18 -4.10 -4.91
N THR A 13 -1.89 -4.23 -4.61
CA THR A 13 -0.84 -4.60 -5.58
C THR A 13 -0.22 -5.94 -5.17
N PRO A 14 -0.93 -7.07 -5.40
CA PRO A 14 -0.54 -8.36 -4.84
C PRO A 14 0.76 -8.91 -5.41
N LEU A 15 1.10 -8.59 -6.67
CA LEU A 15 2.24 -9.20 -7.35
C LEU A 15 3.37 -8.20 -7.58
N GLY A 16 4.61 -8.64 -7.41
CA GLY A 16 5.81 -7.84 -7.68
C GLY A 16 5.89 -7.36 -9.13
N VAL A 17 5.39 -8.15 -10.09
CA VAL A 17 5.31 -7.73 -11.51
C VAL A 17 4.45 -6.49 -11.71
N GLN A 18 3.36 -6.35 -10.94
CA GLN A 18 2.47 -5.18 -11.02
C GLN A 18 3.16 -3.96 -10.43
N ARG A 19 3.83 -4.13 -9.28
CA ARG A 19 4.60 -3.04 -8.64
C ARG A 19 5.72 -2.55 -9.57
N ARG A 20 6.48 -3.45 -10.18
CA ARG A 20 7.51 -3.10 -11.19
C ARG A 20 6.93 -2.39 -12.41
N ALA A 21 5.75 -2.77 -12.87
CA ALA A 21 5.10 -2.09 -13.99
C ALA A 21 4.73 -0.64 -13.63
N VAL A 22 4.22 -0.42 -12.41
CA VAL A 22 3.91 0.92 -11.90
C VAL A 22 5.18 1.77 -11.74
N GLU A 23 6.26 1.21 -11.20
CA GLU A 23 7.55 1.91 -11.09
C GLU A 23 8.10 2.32 -12.46
N ARG A 24 7.99 1.47 -13.48
CA ARG A 24 8.40 1.80 -14.86
C ARG A 24 7.54 2.91 -15.46
N LEU A 25 6.25 2.94 -15.14
CA LEU A 25 5.31 3.93 -15.67
C LEU A 25 5.50 5.31 -15.03
N ILE A 26 5.68 5.36 -13.70
CA ILE A 26 5.75 6.61 -12.93
C ILE A 26 7.19 7.15 -12.86
N GLY A 27 8.17 6.25 -12.86
CA GLY A 27 9.56 6.51 -12.55
C GLY A 27 9.90 6.06 -11.12
N PRO A 28 10.97 5.27 -10.91
CA PRO A 28 11.30 4.69 -9.60
C PRO A 28 11.62 5.75 -8.53
N ASP A 29 12.09 6.93 -8.95
CA ASP A 29 12.43 8.06 -8.07
C ASP A 29 11.22 8.94 -7.72
N ARG A 30 10.07 8.70 -8.36
CA ARG A 30 8.84 9.50 -8.22
C ARG A 30 7.74 8.73 -7.49
N ILE A 31 8.07 7.57 -6.95
CA ILE A 31 7.13 6.70 -6.24
C ILE A 31 7.72 6.28 -4.88
N SER A 32 6.85 6.27 -3.88
CA SER A 32 7.12 5.69 -2.58
C SER A 32 6.12 4.58 -2.30
N TRP A 33 6.61 3.40 -1.96
CA TRP A 33 5.80 2.24 -1.63
C TRP A 33 5.49 2.20 -0.14
N ILE A 34 4.20 2.30 0.17
CA ILE A 34 3.67 2.19 1.53
C ILE A 34 3.03 0.82 1.71
N HIS A 35 3.51 0.02 2.66
CA HIS A 35 2.93 -1.28 2.96
C HIS A 35 1.97 -1.18 4.16
N ALA A 36 0.67 -1.32 3.91
CA ALA A 36 -0.31 -1.50 4.96
C ALA A 36 -0.29 -2.96 5.44
N ASP A 37 0.46 -3.23 6.50
CA ASP A 37 0.70 -4.57 7.02
C ASP A 37 -0.44 -4.96 7.99
N ALA A 38 -1.18 -5.98 7.59
CA ALA A 38 -2.18 -6.63 8.41
C ALA A 38 -2.22 -8.11 8.05
N ALA A 39 -2.19 -8.97 9.06
CA ALA A 39 -2.32 -10.40 8.85
C ALA A 39 -3.66 -10.74 8.17
N LEU A 40 -3.67 -11.75 7.30
CA LEU A 40 -4.87 -12.18 6.59
C LEU A 40 -6.05 -12.45 7.54
N ALA A 41 -5.80 -13.10 8.69
CA ALA A 41 -6.82 -13.37 9.69
C ALA A 41 -7.50 -12.10 10.21
N VAL A 42 -6.75 -11.01 10.41
CA VAL A 42 -7.30 -9.70 10.82
C VAL A 42 -8.14 -9.10 9.69
N CYS A 43 -7.67 -9.21 8.44
CA CYS A 43 -8.42 -8.76 7.26
C CYS A 43 -9.73 -9.53 7.08
N GLN A 44 -9.71 -10.85 7.29
CA GLN A 44 -10.88 -11.73 7.27
C GLN A 44 -11.86 -11.42 8.40
N GLN A 45 -11.35 -11.12 9.60
CA GLN A 45 -12.19 -10.73 10.73
C GLN A 45 -12.92 -9.40 10.47
N ARG A 46 -12.24 -8.44 9.83
CA ARG A 46 -12.81 -7.13 9.52
C ARG A 46 -13.87 -7.19 8.42
N ASP A 47 -13.68 -8.07 7.43
CA ASP A 47 -14.49 -8.30 6.22
C ASP A 47 -15.42 -7.14 5.81
N VAL A 48 -14.85 -5.94 5.66
CA VAL A 48 -15.60 -4.68 5.51
C VAL A 48 -16.58 -4.71 4.33
N LYS A 49 -16.29 -5.52 3.32
CA LYS A 49 -17.07 -5.65 2.09
C LYS A 49 -17.80 -6.99 1.95
N GLY A 50 -17.73 -7.87 2.96
CA GLY A 50 -18.29 -9.24 2.88
C GLY A 50 -17.60 -10.13 1.85
N LEU A 51 -16.41 -9.76 1.37
CA LEU A 51 -15.72 -10.46 0.28
C LEU A 51 -15.11 -11.77 0.77
N TYR A 52 -14.59 -11.81 2.00
CA TYR A 52 -14.02 -13.03 2.57
C TYR A 52 -15.12 -14.06 2.90
N ALA A 53 -16.26 -13.61 3.42
CA ALA A 53 -17.43 -14.48 3.60
C ALA A 53 -17.93 -15.07 2.27
N ARG A 54 -17.99 -14.25 1.22
CA ARG A 54 -18.36 -14.70 -0.13
C ARG A 54 -17.35 -15.67 -0.74
N ALA A 55 -16.06 -15.49 -0.46
CA ALA A 55 -15.02 -16.42 -0.88
C ALA A 55 -15.13 -17.76 -0.16
N ALA A 56 -15.41 -17.76 1.15
CA ALA A 56 -15.68 -18.98 1.92
C ALA A 56 -16.92 -19.73 1.41
N ALA A 57 -17.94 -19.02 0.93
CA ALA A 57 -19.12 -19.59 0.29
C ALA A 57 -18.87 -20.05 -1.17
N GLY A 58 -17.65 -19.95 -1.69
CA GLY A 58 -17.29 -20.37 -3.06
C GLY A 58 -17.74 -19.42 -4.17
N THR A 59 -18.32 -18.26 -3.84
CA THR A 59 -18.84 -17.30 -4.84
C THR A 59 -17.78 -16.31 -5.35
N VAL A 60 -16.65 -16.19 -4.65
CA VAL A 60 -15.50 -15.37 -5.05
C VAL A 60 -14.23 -16.20 -4.94
N THR A 61 -13.68 -16.64 -6.07
CA THR A 61 -12.56 -17.59 -6.11
C THR A 61 -11.19 -16.95 -6.30
N GLN A 62 -11.13 -15.66 -6.66
CA GLN A 62 -9.89 -14.94 -6.98
C GLN A 62 -9.56 -13.84 -5.96
N LEU A 63 -10.03 -14.00 -4.72
CA LEU A 63 -9.75 -13.04 -3.65
C LEU A 63 -8.30 -13.18 -3.18
N THR A 64 -7.60 -12.06 -3.09
CA THR A 64 -6.23 -11.97 -2.57
C THR A 64 -6.12 -12.59 -1.17
N GLY A 65 -5.18 -13.51 -0.98
CA GLY A 65 -4.98 -14.25 0.27
C GLY A 65 -5.87 -15.49 0.43
N VAL A 66 -6.83 -15.73 -0.46
CA VAL A 66 -7.64 -16.97 -0.49
C VAL A 66 -7.32 -17.78 -1.73
N GLY A 67 -7.62 -17.25 -2.91
CA GLY A 67 -7.41 -17.93 -4.20
C GLY A 67 -6.44 -17.23 -5.14
N SER A 68 -5.87 -16.10 -4.71
CA SER A 68 -4.79 -15.39 -5.40
C SER A 68 -3.68 -15.03 -4.42
N ALA A 69 -2.43 -15.10 -4.87
CA ALA A 69 -1.26 -14.85 -4.03
C ALA A 69 -1.15 -13.38 -3.62
N PHE A 70 -0.49 -13.14 -2.49
CA PHE A 70 0.00 -11.82 -2.10
C PHE A 70 1.49 -11.94 -1.82
N GLU A 71 2.30 -11.36 -2.70
CA GLU A 71 3.73 -11.28 -2.53
C GLU A 71 4.05 -10.02 -1.71
N ARG A 72 4.66 -10.22 -0.54
CA ARG A 72 5.16 -9.10 0.27
C ARG A 72 6.08 -8.21 -0.59
N PRO A 73 5.99 -6.88 -0.52
CA PRO A 73 6.87 -6.01 -1.30
C PRO A 73 8.34 -6.21 -0.95
N ASP A 74 9.20 -6.38 -1.96
CA ASP A 74 10.66 -6.46 -1.78
C ASP A 74 11.25 -5.11 -1.34
N ARG A 75 10.65 -4.01 -1.82
CA ARG A 75 10.95 -2.63 -1.43
C ARG A 75 9.73 -2.00 -0.78
N CYS A 76 9.95 -1.36 0.36
CA CYS A 76 8.94 -0.57 1.05
C CYS A 76 9.61 0.62 1.73
N ASP A 77 9.13 1.82 1.45
CA ASP A 77 9.69 3.06 2.02
C ASP A 77 9.03 3.39 3.38
N CYS A 78 7.82 2.89 3.64
CA CYS A 78 7.15 3.02 4.94
C CYS A 78 6.14 1.88 5.18
N VAL A 79 6.21 1.28 6.38
CA VAL A 79 5.27 0.23 6.82
C VAL A 79 4.28 0.82 7.83
N LEU A 80 3.00 0.55 7.61
CA LEU A 80 1.90 0.89 8.51
C LEU A 80 1.37 -0.41 9.13
N SER A 81 1.49 -0.58 10.45
CA SER A 81 1.10 -1.79 11.17
C SER A 81 -0.41 -1.85 11.42
N THR A 82 -1.20 -1.69 10.36
CA THR A 82 -2.66 -1.53 10.39
C THR A 82 -3.41 -2.72 11.01
N GLY A 83 -2.75 -3.87 11.18
CA GLY A 83 -3.29 -5.02 11.91
C GLY A 83 -3.24 -4.89 13.44
N SER A 84 -2.31 -4.09 13.98
CA SER A 84 -2.01 -4.01 15.42
C SER A 84 -2.04 -2.59 15.99
N GLU A 85 -2.18 -1.56 15.15
CA GLU A 85 -2.20 -0.16 15.58
C GLU A 85 -3.52 0.55 15.20
N PRO A 86 -3.92 1.61 15.94
CA PRO A 86 -5.09 2.40 15.59
C PRO A 86 -4.85 3.22 14.31
N VAL A 87 -5.93 3.50 13.58
CA VAL A 87 -5.88 4.22 12.30
C VAL A 87 -5.19 5.58 12.41
N GLN A 88 -5.37 6.28 13.53
CA GLN A 88 -4.73 7.57 13.80
C GLN A 88 -3.20 7.47 13.80
N ALA A 89 -2.64 6.42 14.42
CA ALA A 89 -1.20 6.20 14.46
C ALA A 89 -0.64 5.91 13.06
N SER A 90 -1.33 5.09 12.26
CA SER A 90 -0.94 4.85 10.86
C SER A 90 -1.02 6.13 10.02
N ALA A 91 -2.06 6.95 10.22
CA ALA A 91 -2.26 8.18 9.48
C ALA A 91 -1.19 9.24 9.80
N GLU A 92 -0.83 9.39 11.07
CA GLU A 92 0.25 10.27 11.52
C GLU A 92 1.59 9.84 10.91
N ARG A 93 1.92 8.54 10.96
CA ARG A 93 3.15 8.02 10.34
C ARG A 93 3.21 8.28 8.84
N LEU A 94 2.10 8.04 8.12
CA LEU A 94 2.01 8.32 6.69
C LEU A 94 2.18 9.82 6.39
N ARG A 95 1.56 10.68 7.21
CA ARG A 95 1.68 12.13 7.09
C ARG A 95 3.11 12.59 7.28
N GLU A 96 3.79 12.13 8.33
CA GLU A 96 5.19 12.47 8.60
C GLU A 96 6.11 12.02 7.46
N PHE A 97 5.91 10.79 6.97
CA PHE A 97 6.63 10.28 5.81
C PHE A 97 6.45 11.19 4.58
N ALA A 98 5.21 11.55 4.24
CA ALA A 98 4.91 12.40 3.10
C ALA A 98 5.55 13.80 3.23
N LEU A 99 5.55 14.38 4.43
CA LEU A 99 6.20 15.67 4.70
C LEU A 99 7.72 15.58 4.54
N ASN A 100 8.34 14.48 4.96
CA ASN A 100 9.78 14.27 4.81
C ASN A 100 10.18 14.13 3.34
N VAL A 101 9.40 13.41 2.53
CA VAL A 101 9.62 13.30 1.07
C VAL A 101 9.55 14.68 0.41
N LEU A 102 8.53 15.48 0.73
CA LEU A 102 8.39 16.84 0.21
C LEU A 102 9.57 17.76 0.59
N ARG A 103 10.07 17.65 1.82
CA ARG A 103 11.21 18.44 2.30
C ARG A 103 12.55 17.99 1.68
N GLY A 104 12.69 16.69 1.42
CA GLY A 104 13.88 16.09 0.82
C GLY A 104 14.05 16.39 -0.67
N GLY A 105 12.94 16.62 -1.39
CA GLY A 105 12.95 16.93 -2.83
C GLY A 105 13.50 18.31 -3.20
N SER A 106 13.56 19.28 -2.27
CA SER A 106 13.99 20.66 -2.57
C SER A 106 15.51 20.90 -2.65
N ARG A 107 16.36 19.86 -2.81
CA ARG A 107 17.83 20.00 -2.84
C ARG A 107 18.51 19.79 -4.19
N SER A 108 17.79 19.78 -5.31
CA SER A 108 18.41 19.75 -6.66
C SER A 108 17.93 20.93 -7.50
N GLY A 109 18.61 22.06 -7.32
CA GLY A 109 18.49 23.27 -8.12
C GLY A 109 19.74 24.11 -7.93
N GLY A 110 20.85 23.62 -8.49
CA GLY A 110 22.13 24.32 -8.61
C GLY A 110 22.53 24.37 -10.07
#